data_AF-A0AA40ESW0-F1
#
_entry.id   AF-A0AA40ESW0-F1
#
_cell.length_a   1.000
_cell.length_b   1.000
_cell.length_c   1.000
_cell.angle_alpha   90.00
_cell.angle_beta   90.00
_cell.angle_gamma   90.00
#
_symmetry.space_group_name_H-M   'P 1'
#
loop_
_entity.id
_entity.type
_entity.pdbx_description
1 polymer ?
#
loop_
_entity_poly.entity_id
_entity_poly.type
_entity_poly.pdbx_seq_one_letter_code
_entity_poly.pdbx_strand_id
1 'polypeptide(L)'
;MCDNPPESDTPFCAPEAGAQFRTGDTVEVIWSPLFFATSPTSRPRQIRVQADFFPSTTPLSRLNSTALGTGTEGFTSTILNPSRGTFNWSILDSYLDPDTSSLIAVLSIAEPFTDSDGNGTVLEGNDHFPGPVVTIVRGPARPTSTNPASGGTINTPPSASVNNTGPSPITIALPILFGFLTAITLACCMIYKRRHPSFKIGEKVAGWMSRSGRGGFEDGGGGLSGKDIKVVTTDIQGLRMNAVNMMAGGGGNTGQQGRNVFREEVRRQERRDLGGGGGGLGV
;
A
#
# COMPACT_ATOMS: atom_id res chain seq x y z
N MET A 1 -7.88 1.73 14.86
CA MET A 1 -7.06 0.97 13.89
C MET A 1 -7.96 -0.10 13.32
N CYS A 2 -7.96 -0.26 12.00
CA CYS A 2 -8.73 -1.31 11.35
C CYS A 2 -7.90 -2.59 11.24
N ASP A 3 -8.54 -3.71 11.51
CA ASP A 3 -7.96 -5.03 11.34
C ASP A 3 -8.55 -5.63 10.06
N ASN A 4 -8.05 -5.21 8.90
CA ASN A 4 -8.36 -5.94 7.67
C ASN A 4 -7.81 -7.37 7.82
N PRO A 5 -8.58 -8.39 7.44
CA PRO A 5 -8.09 -9.76 7.46
C PRO A 5 -6.84 -9.85 6.58
N PRO A 6 -5.87 -10.71 6.92
CA PRO A 6 -4.63 -10.86 6.15
C PRO A 6 -4.87 -11.35 4.71
N GLU A 7 -6.08 -11.83 4.39
CA GLU A 7 -6.51 -12.24 3.06
C GLU A 7 -7.09 -11.07 2.22
N SER A 8 -7.16 -9.86 2.76
CA SER A 8 -7.61 -8.69 2.00
C SER A 8 -6.54 -8.27 1.00
N ASP A 9 -6.89 -8.23 -0.29
CA ASP A 9 -6.01 -7.75 -1.36
C ASP A 9 -5.74 -6.23 -1.29
N THR A 10 -6.46 -5.50 -0.43
CA THR A 10 -6.27 -4.05 -0.24
C THR A 10 -5.94 -3.69 1.20
N PRO A 11 -4.96 -2.78 1.43
CA PRO A 11 -4.60 -2.32 2.77
C PRO A 11 -5.59 -1.31 3.34
N PHE A 12 -6.48 -0.74 2.52
CA PHE A 12 -7.35 0.37 2.90
C PHE A 12 -8.55 -0.08 3.74
N CYS A 13 -8.93 0.77 4.68
CA CYS A 13 -10.10 0.59 5.53
C CYS A 13 -11.04 1.79 5.47
N ALA A 14 -10.49 2.99 5.26
CA ALA A 14 -11.24 4.19 4.98
C ALA A 14 -10.43 5.06 3.99
N PRO A 15 -11.11 5.83 3.12
CA PRO A 15 -12.56 5.93 2.98
C PRO A 15 -13.22 4.70 2.32
N GLU A 16 -14.54 4.60 2.41
CA GLU A 16 -15.29 3.56 1.69
C GLU A 16 -15.31 3.83 0.18
N ALA A 17 -15.34 2.77 -0.63
CA ALA A 17 -15.48 2.91 -2.08
C ALA A 17 -16.82 3.57 -2.43
N GLY A 18 -16.77 4.58 -3.29
CA GLY A 18 -17.91 5.41 -3.67
C GLY A 18 -18.18 6.59 -2.72
N ALA A 19 -17.38 6.78 -1.68
CA ALA A 19 -17.50 7.94 -0.79
C ALA A 19 -17.38 9.26 -1.59
N GLN A 20 -18.10 10.28 -1.14
CA GLN A 20 -18.10 11.60 -1.76
C GLN A 20 -17.57 12.67 -0.80
N PHE A 21 -16.61 13.47 -1.25
CA PHE A 21 -15.98 14.53 -0.48
C PHE A 21 -16.11 15.87 -1.16
N ARG A 22 -16.20 16.94 -0.36
CA ARG A 22 -16.28 18.32 -0.87
C ARG A 22 -14.91 19.00 -0.81
N THR A 23 -14.67 19.93 -1.72
CA THR A 23 -13.50 20.81 -1.57
C THR A 23 -13.59 21.60 -0.26
N GLY A 24 -12.45 21.71 0.42
CA GLY A 24 -12.33 22.24 1.78
C GLY A 24 -12.43 21.19 2.89
N ASP A 25 -12.89 19.97 2.59
CA ASP A 25 -12.94 18.89 3.58
C ASP A 25 -11.53 18.36 3.90
N THR A 26 -11.38 17.77 5.08
CA THR A 26 -10.20 16.95 5.42
C THR A 26 -10.68 15.54 5.74
N VAL A 27 -10.21 14.59 4.95
CA VAL A 27 -10.60 13.18 5.01
C VAL A 27 -9.50 12.40 5.71
N GLU A 28 -9.87 11.54 6.66
CA GLU A 28 -8.94 10.60 7.26
C GLU A 28 -8.86 9.34 6.38
N VAL A 29 -7.69 9.11 5.78
CA VAL A 29 -7.35 7.89 5.05
C VAL A 29 -6.76 6.90 6.05
N ILE A 30 -7.37 5.72 6.17
CA ILE A 30 -7.01 4.70 7.16
C ILE A 30 -6.63 3.41 6.43
N TRP A 31 -5.53 2.79 6.83
CA TRP A 31 -5.07 1.50 6.33
C TRP A 31 -4.68 0.55 7.46
N SER A 32 -4.64 -0.75 7.16
CA SER A 32 -4.17 -1.79 8.08
C SER A 32 -2.63 -1.78 8.16
N PRO A 33 -2.04 -1.48 9.33
CA PRO A 33 -0.59 -1.58 9.51
C PRO A 33 -0.09 -3.02 9.42
N LEU A 34 -0.95 -3.99 9.75
CA LEU A 34 -0.61 -5.41 9.75
C LEU A 34 -0.35 -5.90 8.32
N PHE A 35 -1.05 -5.37 7.32
CA PHE A 35 -0.84 -5.69 5.91
C PHE A 35 0.64 -5.55 5.51
N PHE A 36 1.26 -4.42 5.86
CA PHE A 36 2.66 -4.14 5.57
C PHE A 36 3.63 -4.89 6.50
N ALA A 37 3.20 -5.28 7.70
CA ALA A 37 4.02 -6.05 8.63
C ALA A 37 4.16 -7.53 8.21
N THR A 38 3.11 -8.08 7.58
CA THR A 38 3.07 -9.48 7.14
C THR A 38 3.39 -9.68 5.66
N SER A 39 3.49 -8.59 4.87
CA SER A 39 3.83 -8.68 3.45
C SER A 39 5.17 -9.43 3.25
N PRO A 40 5.19 -10.49 2.43
CA PRO A 40 6.37 -11.33 2.22
C PRO A 40 7.39 -10.70 1.25
N THR A 41 6.96 -9.76 0.39
CA THR A 41 7.78 -9.20 -0.70
C THR A 41 8.65 -8.02 -0.26
N SER A 42 8.17 -7.23 0.71
CA SER A 42 8.93 -6.15 1.35
C SER A 42 8.15 -5.73 2.58
N ARG A 43 8.85 -5.46 3.69
CA ARG A 43 8.26 -4.71 4.81
C ARG A 43 8.62 -3.26 4.56
N PRO A 44 7.82 -2.48 3.83
CA PRO A 44 8.16 -1.10 3.55
C PRO A 44 8.36 -0.38 4.88
N ARG A 45 9.46 0.35 4.99
CA ARG A 45 9.69 1.25 6.14
C ARG A 45 8.94 2.56 5.97
N GLN A 46 8.52 2.85 4.74
CA GLN A 46 7.98 4.11 4.27
C GLN A 46 6.96 3.81 3.20
N ILE A 47 5.88 4.59 3.13
CA ILE A 47 4.85 4.50 2.09
C ILE A 47 4.42 5.91 1.67
N ARG A 48 3.72 6.02 0.54
CA ARG A 48 3.00 7.23 0.12
C ARG A 48 1.57 6.88 -0.20
N VAL A 49 0.64 7.77 0.15
CA VAL A 49 -0.75 7.71 -0.32
C VAL A 49 -0.84 8.58 -1.56
N GLN A 50 -1.37 8.02 -2.64
CA GLN A 50 -1.58 8.70 -3.90
C GLN A 50 -3.06 8.72 -4.24
N ALA A 51 -3.48 9.74 -4.99
CA ALA A 51 -4.81 9.85 -5.53
C ALA A 51 -4.71 10.29 -7.00
N ASP A 52 -5.06 9.38 -7.91
CA ASP A 52 -5.09 9.68 -9.34
C ASP A 52 -6.46 10.26 -9.71
N PHE A 53 -6.45 11.42 -10.35
CA PHE A 53 -7.68 12.13 -10.69
C PHE A 53 -8.13 11.86 -12.12
N PHE A 54 -9.42 11.60 -12.27
CA PHE A 54 -10.09 11.34 -13.54
C PHE A 54 -11.36 12.19 -13.64
N PRO A 55 -11.74 12.66 -14.85
CA PRO A 55 -13.05 13.26 -15.08
C PRO A 55 -14.17 12.35 -14.61
N SER A 56 -15.24 12.89 -14.02
CA SER A 56 -16.37 12.09 -13.52
C SER A 56 -17.15 11.33 -14.61
N THR A 57 -16.94 11.72 -15.87
CA THR A 57 -17.46 11.01 -17.06
C THR A 57 -16.65 9.79 -17.46
N THR A 58 -15.53 9.52 -16.78
CA THR A 58 -14.65 8.38 -17.08
C THR A 58 -15.34 7.06 -16.72
N PRO A 59 -15.48 6.11 -17.66
CA PRO A 59 -16.07 4.81 -17.36
C PRO A 59 -15.25 4.05 -16.31
N LEU A 60 -15.90 3.46 -15.30
CA LEU A 60 -15.23 2.69 -14.25
C LEU A 60 -14.35 1.56 -14.81
N SER A 61 -14.71 0.99 -15.96
CA SER A 61 -13.92 -0.04 -16.64
C SER A 61 -12.54 0.43 -17.10
N ARG A 62 -12.33 1.74 -17.27
CA ARG A 62 -11.04 2.34 -17.63
C ARG A 62 -10.17 2.70 -16.43
N LEU A 63 -10.72 2.72 -15.22
CA LEU A 63 -9.97 3.05 -14.00
C LEU A 63 -9.00 1.92 -13.60
N ASN A 64 -9.32 0.67 -13.95
CA ASN A 64 -8.49 -0.49 -13.58
C ASN A 64 -7.36 -0.81 -14.58
N SER A 65 -7.33 -0.19 -15.76
CA SER A 65 -6.33 -0.49 -16.78
C SER A 65 -5.17 0.50 -16.74
N THR A 66 -4.22 0.31 -15.82
CA THR A 66 -2.80 0.75 -15.97
C THR A 66 -2.56 2.19 -16.43
N ALA A 67 -3.51 3.11 -16.21
CA ALA A 67 -3.42 4.50 -16.62
C ALA A 67 -2.59 5.31 -15.61
N LEU A 68 -1.43 4.77 -15.23
CA LEU A 68 -0.44 5.39 -14.36
C LEU A 68 0.38 6.48 -15.09
N GLY A 69 0.00 6.87 -16.32
CA GLY A 69 0.81 7.74 -17.17
C GLY A 69 0.08 8.86 -17.92
N THR A 70 -1.24 8.98 -17.81
CA THR A 70 -2.00 10.01 -18.58
C THR A 70 -3.03 10.78 -17.75
N GLY A 71 -3.08 10.58 -16.43
CA GLY A 71 -3.91 11.39 -15.55
C GLY A 71 -3.41 12.83 -15.45
N THR A 72 -4.33 13.78 -15.30
CA THR A 72 -4.05 15.10 -14.71
C THR A 72 -3.29 14.91 -13.39
N GLU A 73 -2.29 15.76 -13.12
CA GLU A 73 -1.44 15.68 -11.92
C GLU A 73 -2.27 15.35 -10.68
N GLY A 74 -2.10 14.14 -10.16
CA GLY A 74 -2.82 13.63 -9.00
C GLY A 74 -2.35 14.27 -7.70
N PHE A 75 -2.83 13.74 -6.58
CA PHE A 75 -2.27 14.03 -5.27
C PHE A 75 -1.26 12.95 -4.89
N THR A 76 -0.13 13.36 -4.31
CA THR A 76 0.81 12.44 -3.65
C THR A 76 1.16 12.97 -2.28
N SER A 77 1.02 12.15 -1.25
CA SER A 77 1.38 12.52 0.11
C SER A 77 2.90 12.66 0.29
N THR A 78 3.29 13.29 1.40
CA THR A 78 4.65 13.14 1.92
C THR A 78 4.92 11.68 2.30
N ILE A 79 6.18 11.35 2.61
CA ILE A 79 6.54 10.02 3.07
C ILE A 79 5.92 9.75 4.44
N LEU A 80 5.23 8.62 4.55
CA LEU A 80 4.50 8.20 5.75
C LEU A 80 5.11 6.93 6.35
N ASN A 81 4.95 6.77 7.66
CA ASN A 81 5.28 5.51 8.33
C ASN A 81 4.09 4.55 8.22
N PRO A 82 4.23 3.36 7.60
CA PRO A 82 3.14 2.42 7.43
C PRO A 82 2.57 1.92 8.76
N SER A 83 3.35 1.95 9.86
CA SER A 83 2.85 1.53 11.18
C SER A 83 1.82 2.48 11.78
N ARG A 84 1.70 3.72 11.27
CA ARG A 84 0.76 4.72 11.78
C ARG A 84 -0.69 4.37 11.45
N GLY A 85 -0.95 3.78 10.28
CA GLY A 85 -2.30 3.35 9.87
C GLY A 85 -3.28 4.47 9.52
N THR A 86 -2.86 5.73 9.51
CA THR A 86 -3.75 6.88 9.23
C THR A 86 -3.00 8.08 8.64
N PHE A 87 -3.65 8.80 7.72
CA PHE A 87 -3.20 10.04 7.09
C PHE A 87 -4.37 11.00 6.86
N ASN A 88 -4.18 12.30 7.14
CA ASN A 88 -5.20 13.31 6.88
C ASN A 88 -4.97 13.93 5.50
N TRP A 89 -5.90 13.71 4.59
CA TRP A 89 -5.89 14.25 3.24
C TRP A 89 -6.84 15.45 3.13
N SER A 90 -6.30 16.64 2.87
CA SER A 90 -7.10 17.84 2.62
C SER A 90 -7.53 17.91 1.15
N ILE A 91 -8.83 18.02 0.91
CA ILE A 91 -9.41 18.12 -0.43
C ILE A 91 -9.34 19.57 -0.88
N LEU A 92 -8.37 19.89 -1.73
CA LEU A 92 -8.14 21.27 -2.17
C LEU A 92 -9.08 21.63 -3.33
N ASP A 93 -9.52 22.89 -3.36
CA ASP A 93 -10.33 23.41 -4.46
C ASP A 93 -9.56 23.42 -5.79
N SER A 94 -8.23 23.54 -5.71
CA SER A 94 -7.31 23.46 -6.85
C SER A 94 -7.25 22.11 -7.53
N TYR A 95 -7.82 21.04 -6.95
CA TYR A 95 -7.92 19.74 -7.62
C TYR A 95 -8.95 19.76 -8.75
N LEU A 96 -9.94 20.66 -8.70
CA LEU A 96 -11.01 20.77 -9.68
C LEU A 96 -10.75 21.95 -10.61
N ASP A 97 -10.64 21.67 -11.92
CA ASP A 97 -10.63 22.73 -12.94
C ASP A 97 -11.87 23.63 -12.80
N PRO A 98 -11.80 24.94 -13.12
CA PRO A 98 -12.91 25.88 -12.97
C PRO A 98 -14.22 25.40 -13.60
N ASP A 99 -14.16 24.66 -14.71
CA ASP A 99 -15.33 24.15 -15.43
C ASP A 99 -15.80 22.76 -14.97
N THR A 100 -15.04 22.10 -14.10
CA THR A 100 -15.32 20.74 -13.61
C THR A 100 -16.04 20.80 -12.27
N SER A 101 -17.24 20.22 -12.20
CA SER A 101 -18.05 20.18 -10.96
C SER A 101 -17.70 18.99 -10.04
N SER A 102 -17.11 17.93 -10.62
CA SER A 102 -16.76 16.70 -9.92
C SER A 102 -15.64 15.93 -10.61
N LEU A 103 -14.84 15.24 -9.81
CA LEU A 103 -13.76 14.36 -10.25
C LEU A 103 -13.85 13.02 -9.52
N ILE A 104 -13.35 11.97 -10.18
CA ILE A 104 -13.12 10.67 -9.56
C ILE A 104 -11.67 10.64 -9.10
N ALA A 105 -11.43 10.22 -7.86
CA ALA A 105 -10.10 9.99 -7.33
C ALA A 105 -9.93 8.50 -7.01
N VAL A 106 -8.91 7.87 -7.59
CA VAL A 106 -8.53 6.49 -7.29
C VAL A 106 -7.39 6.52 -6.29
N LEU A 107 -7.65 6.06 -5.07
CA LEU A 107 -6.61 6.01 -4.04
C LEU A 107 -5.70 4.80 -4.23
N SER A 108 -4.43 4.97 -3.96
CA SER A 108 -3.45 3.88 -3.92
C SER A 108 -2.40 4.13 -2.83
N ILE A 109 -1.76 3.07 -2.34
CA ILE A 109 -0.54 3.18 -1.53
C ILE A 109 0.63 2.70 -2.37
N ALA A 110 1.64 3.54 -2.55
CA ALA A 110 2.86 3.20 -3.24
C ALA A 110 4.02 3.04 -2.25
N GLU A 111 4.89 2.06 -2.51
CA GLU A 111 6.18 1.96 -1.82
C GLU A 111 7.19 2.89 -2.49
N PRO A 112 7.79 3.86 -1.77
CA PRO A 112 8.89 4.64 -2.31
C PRO A 112 10.11 3.74 -2.55
N PHE A 113 10.69 3.82 -3.73
CA PHE A 113 11.99 3.24 -3.99
C PHE A 113 13.07 4.24 -3.54
N THR A 114 13.89 3.84 -2.58
CA THR A 114 15.17 4.52 -2.37
C THR A 114 16.10 4.08 -3.49
N ASP A 115 16.41 5.00 -4.40
CA ASP A 115 17.41 4.76 -5.42
C ASP A 115 18.71 4.25 -4.76
N SER A 116 19.10 3.04 -5.15
CA SER A 116 20.31 2.36 -4.68
C SER A 116 21.58 3.18 -4.91
N ASP A 117 21.50 4.17 -5.80
CA ASP A 117 22.60 5.07 -6.15
C ASP A 117 22.96 6.07 -5.04
N GLY A 118 22.24 6.06 -3.91
CA GLY A 118 22.61 6.81 -2.70
C GLY A 118 22.42 8.32 -2.81
N ASN A 119 21.88 8.81 -3.93
CA ASN A 119 21.64 10.24 -4.19
C ASN A 119 20.40 10.78 -3.43
N GLY A 120 19.70 9.93 -2.67
CA GLY A 120 18.54 10.32 -1.86
C GLY A 120 17.31 10.73 -2.68
N THR A 121 17.34 10.58 -4.01
CA THR A 121 16.19 10.75 -4.87
C THR A 121 15.22 9.61 -4.64
N VAL A 122 14.09 9.92 -4.01
CA VAL A 122 13.02 8.95 -3.77
C VAL A 122 12.21 8.84 -5.05
N LEU A 123 12.45 7.75 -5.78
CA LEU A 123 11.69 7.40 -6.97
C LEU A 123 10.41 6.66 -6.56
N GLU A 124 9.39 6.74 -7.41
CA GLU A 124 8.15 5.98 -7.24
C GLU A 124 8.45 4.50 -7.47
N GLY A 125 8.12 3.64 -6.50
CA GLY A 125 8.34 2.20 -6.62
C GLY A 125 7.28 1.54 -7.50
N ASN A 126 7.62 0.38 -8.04
CA ASN A 126 6.72 -0.36 -8.94
C ASN A 126 5.53 -1.01 -8.22
N ASP A 127 5.61 -1.14 -6.89
CA ASP A 127 4.58 -1.79 -6.08
C ASP A 127 3.53 -0.77 -5.64
N HIS A 128 2.35 -0.86 -6.27
CA HIS A 128 1.16 -0.10 -5.93
C HIS A 128 0.09 -1.03 -5.37
N PHE A 129 -0.41 -0.68 -4.19
CA PHE A 129 -1.55 -1.34 -3.58
C PHE A 129 -2.81 -0.53 -3.91
N PRO A 130 -3.73 -1.08 -4.72
CA PRO A 130 -4.93 -0.37 -5.11
C PRO A 130 -5.83 -0.12 -3.90
N GLY A 131 -6.50 1.02 -3.92
CA GLY A 131 -7.41 1.48 -2.88
C GLY A 131 -8.80 1.80 -3.40
N PRO A 132 -9.64 2.44 -2.55
CA PRO A 132 -11.00 2.79 -2.91
C PRO A 132 -11.05 3.89 -3.96
N VAL A 133 -12.08 3.84 -4.79
CA VAL A 133 -12.45 4.91 -5.72
C VAL A 133 -13.41 5.85 -5.00
N VAL A 134 -13.13 7.15 -4.99
CA VAL A 134 -13.96 8.16 -4.33
C VAL A 134 -14.31 9.29 -5.30
N THR A 135 -15.35 10.06 -4.98
CA THR A 135 -15.77 11.21 -5.80
C THR A 135 -15.50 12.51 -5.05
N ILE A 136 -14.78 13.43 -5.69
CA ILE A 136 -14.58 14.78 -5.19
C ILE A 136 -15.59 15.69 -5.89
N VAL A 137 -16.34 16.47 -5.14
CA VAL A 137 -17.26 17.49 -5.66
C VAL A 137 -16.84 18.87 -5.19
N ARG A 138 -17.13 19.89 -5.99
CA ARG A 138 -16.88 21.27 -5.58
C ARG A 138 -17.74 21.61 -4.36
N GLY A 139 -17.09 22.06 -3.28
CA GLY A 139 -17.75 22.61 -2.11
C GLY A 139 -18.36 23.99 -2.38
N PRO A 140 -19.23 24.51 -1.49
CA PRO A 140 -19.65 25.90 -1.59
C PRO A 140 -18.39 26.77 -1.54
N ALA A 141 -18.28 27.72 -2.47
CA ALA A 141 -17.15 28.65 -2.51
C ALA A 141 -17.01 29.26 -1.11
N ARG A 142 -15.98 28.85 -0.37
CA ARG A 142 -15.70 29.46 0.93
C ARG A 142 -15.51 30.93 0.60
N PRO A 143 -16.28 31.86 1.19
CA PRO A 143 -16.08 33.27 0.92
C PRO A 143 -14.64 33.55 1.29
N THR A 144 -13.81 33.74 0.26
CA THR A 144 -12.44 34.20 0.43
C THR A 144 -12.67 35.51 1.15
N SER A 145 -12.33 35.57 2.43
CA SER A 145 -12.24 36.83 3.13
C SER A 145 -11.06 37.55 2.50
N THR A 146 -11.30 38.10 1.31
CA THR A 146 -10.63 39.28 0.84
C THR A 146 -11.09 40.34 1.84
N ASN A 147 -10.48 40.37 3.02
CA ASN A 147 -10.25 41.65 3.64
C ASN A 147 -9.41 42.39 2.61
N PRO A 148 -9.97 43.38 1.89
CA PRO A 148 -9.10 44.23 1.10
C PRO A 148 -8.13 44.82 2.11
N ALA A 149 -6.85 44.53 1.93
CA ALA A 149 -5.77 45.33 2.51
C ALA A 149 -5.83 46.72 1.83
N SER A 150 -6.93 47.44 2.03
CA SER A 150 -7.04 48.85 1.73
C SER A 150 -6.37 49.56 2.88
N GLY A 151 -5.22 50.18 2.59
CA GLY A 151 -4.48 51.02 3.51
C GLY A 151 -5.40 52.07 4.13
N GLY A 152 -5.72 51.84 5.40
CA GLY A 152 -6.30 52.83 6.29
C GLY A 152 -5.45 52.82 7.55
N THR A 153 -4.57 53.81 7.66
CA THR A 153 -3.79 54.14 8.85
C THR A 153 -4.75 54.51 9.99
N ILE A 154 -5.31 53.51 10.67
CA ILE A 154 -5.97 53.71 11.95
C ILE A 154 -4.95 53.33 13.02
N ASN A 155 -4.36 54.36 13.61
CA ASN A 155 -3.62 54.29 14.86
C ASN A 155 -4.53 53.74 15.95
N THR A 156 -4.67 52.42 16.01
CA THR A 156 -5.23 51.71 17.15
C THR A 156 -4.05 51.14 17.94
N PRO A 157 -3.95 51.42 19.25
CA PRO A 157 -2.82 50.97 20.04
C PRO A 157 -2.74 49.44 20.02
N PRO A 158 -1.54 48.87 19.87
CA PRO A 158 -1.36 47.43 19.68
C PRO A 158 -1.81 46.68 20.93
N SER A 159 -2.95 46.01 20.85
CA SER A 159 -3.25 44.90 21.76
C SER A 159 -2.40 43.73 21.29
N ALA A 160 -1.35 43.45 22.05
CA ALA A 160 -0.38 42.40 21.78
C ALA A 160 -1.06 41.02 21.71
N SER A 161 -1.44 40.56 20.51
CA SER A 161 -1.68 39.14 20.27
C SER A 161 -0.31 38.47 20.13
N VAL A 162 0.22 38.03 21.26
CA VAL A 162 1.43 37.22 21.36
C VAL A 162 1.10 35.83 20.80
N ASN A 163 1.18 35.68 19.48
CA ASN A 163 1.22 34.36 18.84
C ASN A 163 2.64 33.81 19.02
N ASN A 164 2.91 33.27 20.22
CA ASN A 164 4.08 32.47 20.49
C ASN A 164 3.92 31.09 19.83
N THR A 165 4.10 31.02 18.51
CA THR A 165 4.38 29.77 17.80
C THR A 165 5.86 29.43 18.00
N GLY A 166 6.27 29.29 19.26
CA GLY A 166 7.51 28.61 19.60
C GLY A 166 7.30 27.09 19.51
N PRO A 167 8.34 26.31 19.21
CA PRO A 167 8.26 24.85 19.29
C PRO A 167 7.72 24.47 20.67
N SER A 168 6.63 23.71 20.69
CA SER A 168 5.96 23.33 21.94
C SER A 168 6.98 22.65 22.88
N PRO A 169 7.19 23.15 24.11
CA PRO A 169 8.20 22.63 25.03
C PRO A 169 7.98 21.15 25.40
N ILE A 170 6.78 20.64 25.13
CA ILE A 170 6.39 19.24 25.29
C ILE A 170 7.19 18.31 24.37
N THR A 171 7.56 18.76 23.16
CA THR A 171 8.26 17.92 22.17
C THR A 171 9.72 17.65 22.58
N ILE A 172 10.36 18.59 23.26
CA ILE A 172 11.76 18.46 23.71
C ILE A 172 11.85 17.73 25.06
N ALA A 173 10.85 17.87 25.93
CA ALA A 173 10.86 17.27 27.26
C ALA A 173 10.67 15.74 27.25
N LEU A 174 9.96 15.20 26.26
CA LEU A 174 9.55 13.79 26.20
C LEU A 174 10.72 12.78 26.10
N PRO A 175 11.74 12.97 25.23
CA PRO A 175 12.89 12.05 25.17
C PRO A 175 13.74 12.10 26.45
N ILE A 176 13.85 13.26 27.10
CA ILE A 176 14.61 13.41 28.36
C ILE A 176 13.93 12.64 29.48
N LEU A 177 12.59 12.75 29.59
CA LEU A 177 11.81 12.00 30.58
C LEU A 177 11.94 10.48 30.37
N PHE A 178 11.89 10.01 29.11
CA PHE A 178 12.04 8.60 28.77
C PHE A 178 13.45 8.06 29.09
N GLY A 179 14.48 8.86 28.82
CA GLY A 179 15.86 8.56 29.21
C GLY A 179 16.03 8.44 30.73
N PHE A 180 15.41 9.34 31.50
CA PHE A 180 15.45 9.27 32.96
C PHE A 180 14.71 8.05 33.52
N LEU A 181 13.50 7.76 33.01
CA LEU A 181 12.71 6.61 33.45
C LEU A 181 13.42 5.27 33.17
N THR A 182 14.05 5.14 31.99
CA THR A 182 14.82 3.95 31.63
C THR A 182 16.07 3.80 32.51
N ALA A 183 16.79 4.88 32.79
CA ALA A 183 17.93 4.87 33.70
C ALA A 183 17.54 4.47 35.14
N ILE A 184 16.44 5.02 35.66
CA ILE A 184 15.91 4.66 37.00
C ILE A 184 15.52 3.18 37.02
N THR A 185 14.84 2.69 35.99
CA THR A 185 14.43 1.27 35.90
C THR A 185 15.64 0.34 35.91
N LEU A 186 16.68 0.65 35.14
CA LEU A 186 17.93 -0.12 35.13
C LEU A 186 18.65 -0.08 36.48
N ALA A 187 18.71 1.09 37.13
CA ALA A 187 19.31 1.23 38.46
C ALA A 187 18.54 0.39 39.51
N CYS A 188 17.21 0.45 39.50
CA CYS A 188 16.36 -0.39 40.35
C CYS A 188 16.58 -1.88 40.07
N CYS A 189 16.66 -2.30 38.80
CA CYS A 189 16.97 -3.69 38.44
C CYS A 189 18.34 -4.14 38.96
N MET A 190 19.37 -3.28 38.88
CA MET A 190 20.70 -3.62 39.41
C MET A 190 20.72 -3.74 40.93
N ILE A 191 20.04 -2.84 41.66
CA ILE A 191 19.91 -2.91 43.11
C ILE A 191 19.12 -4.17 43.53
N TYR A 192 18.04 -4.48 42.81
CA TYR A 192 17.23 -5.66 43.07
C TYR A 192 18.04 -6.96 42.84
N LYS A 193 18.78 -7.04 41.72
CA LYS A 193 19.66 -8.18 41.43
C LYS A 193 20.75 -8.36 42.48
N ARG A 194 21.29 -7.26 43.03
CA ARG A 194 22.27 -7.30 44.11
C ARG A 194 21.72 -7.89 45.41
N ARG A 195 20.41 -7.72 45.67
CA ARG A 195 19.74 -8.28 46.86
C ARG A 195 19.25 -9.72 46.67
N HIS A 196 19.00 -10.15 45.43
CA HIS A 196 18.49 -11.49 45.10
C HIS A 196 19.32 -12.17 43.99
N PRO A 197 20.55 -12.64 44.28
CA PRO A 197 21.43 -13.25 43.29
C PRO A 197 20.90 -14.58 42.71
N SER A 198 19.91 -15.20 43.34
CA SER A 198 19.24 -16.43 42.90
C SER A 198 18.11 -16.20 41.89
N PHE A 199 17.77 -14.95 41.56
CA PHE A 199 16.69 -14.63 40.62
C PHE A 199 17.15 -14.81 39.15
N LYS A 200 16.90 -16.01 38.59
CA LYS A 200 17.18 -16.34 37.19
C LYS A 200 16.10 -15.75 36.27
N ILE A 201 16.34 -14.55 35.74
CA ILE A 201 15.48 -13.89 34.73
C ILE A 201 15.38 -14.69 33.41
N GLY A 202 16.33 -15.58 33.14
CA GLY A 202 16.38 -16.34 31.89
C GLY A 202 15.26 -17.37 31.68
N GLU A 203 14.65 -17.90 32.75
CA GLU A 203 13.75 -19.05 32.61
C GLU A 203 12.30 -18.66 32.26
N LYS A 204 11.86 -17.46 32.64
CA LYS A 204 10.49 -16.99 32.32
C LYS A 204 10.38 -16.21 31.01
N VAL A 205 11.44 -15.52 30.58
CA VAL A 205 11.41 -14.75 29.32
C VAL A 205 11.56 -15.67 28.10
N ALA A 206 12.36 -16.74 28.20
CA ALA A 206 12.47 -17.74 27.15
C ALA A 206 11.16 -18.51 26.89
N GLY A 207 10.34 -18.71 27.93
CA GLY A 207 9.02 -19.34 27.81
C GLY A 207 7.96 -18.47 27.13
N TRP A 208 8.09 -17.14 27.17
CA TRP A 208 7.12 -16.22 26.56
C TRP A 208 7.38 -16.01 25.07
N MET A 209 8.64 -15.97 24.64
CA MET A 209 8.98 -15.90 23.21
C MET A 209 8.82 -17.23 22.46
N SER A 210 8.78 -18.37 23.15
CA SER A 210 8.68 -19.68 22.50
C SER A 210 7.23 -20.17 22.27
N ARG A 211 6.21 -19.45 22.75
CA ARG A 211 4.81 -19.94 22.76
C ARG A 211 3.92 -19.47 21.61
N SER A 212 4.42 -18.67 20.67
CA SER A 212 3.64 -18.17 19.53
C SER A 212 3.84 -18.92 18.21
N GLY A 213 4.60 -20.03 18.18
CA GLY A 213 5.01 -20.65 16.91
C GLY A 213 4.74 -22.15 16.69
N ARG A 214 4.08 -22.88 17.60
CA ARG A 214 3.91 -24.34 17.42
C ARG A 214 2.65 -24.91 18.09
N GLY A 215 1.49 -24.61 17.51
CA GLY A 215 0.42 -25.63 17.46
C GLY A 215 0.90 -26.69 16.48
N GLY A 216 1.02 -27.97 16.83
CA GLY A 216 -0.05 -28.79 17.36
C GLY A 216 -0.41 -29.76 16.24
N PHE A 217 0.41 -30.80 16.05
CA PHE A 217 0.01 -31.98 15.31
C PHE A 217 0.33 -33.19 16.18
N GLU A 218 -0.74 -33.83 16.60
CA GLU A 218 -0.77 -35.08 17.35
C GLU A 218 0.04 -36.14 16.60
N ASP A 219 1.04 -36.70 17.28
CA ASP A 219 1.65 -37.98 16.91
C ASP A 219 0.62 -39.09 17.11
N GLY A 220 -0.14 -39.34 16.04
CA GLY A 220 -1.09 -40.44 15.92
C GLY A 220 -0.81 -41.24 14.65
N GLY A 221 0.22 -42.09 14.70
CA GLY A 221 0.25 -43.40 14.04
C GLY A 221 0.28 -43.48 12.50
N GLY A 222 1.15 -44.37 12.01
CA GLY A 222 0.92 -45.09 10.75
C GLY A 222 1.88 -44.72 9.63
N GLY A 223 2.99 -45.45 9.57
CA GLY A 223 3.85 -45.46 8.39
C GLY A 223 3.13 -46.11 7.21
N LEU A 224 3.07 -45.41 6.09
CA LEU A 224 3.00 -46.00 4.76
C LEU A 224 3.81 -45.14 3.77
N SER A 225 4.96 -45.72 3.43
CA SER A 225 5.64 -45.74 2.13
C SER A 225 5.03 -44.92 0.98
N GLY A 226 5.85 -44.00 0.46
CA GLY A 226 6.09 -43.89 -0.97
C GLY A 226 5.07 -43.09 -1.79
N LYS A 227 5.43 -41.83 -2.09
CA LYS A 227 5.60 -41.31 -3.45
C LYS A 227 5.91 -39.81 -3.40
N ASP A 228 6.92 -39.41 -4.16
CA ASP A 228 7.29 -38.03 -4.42
C ASP A 228 6.11 -37.25 -5.01
N ILE A 229 5.60 -36.27 -4.24
CA ILE A 229 4.71 -35.24 -4.75
C ILE A 229 5.52 -33.96 -4.84
N LYS A 230 6.05 -33.71 -6.04
CA LYS A 230 6.63 -32.43 -6.44
C LYS A 230 5.46 -31.46 -6.61
N VAL A 231 5.15 -30.69 -5.57
CA VAL A 231 4.15 -29.62 -5.65
C VAL A 231 4.74 -28.50 -6.51
N VAL A 232 4.22 -28.45 -7.74
CA VAL A 232 4.34 -27.34 -8.67
C VAL A 232 3.32 -26.30 -8.21
N THR A 233 3.79 -25.21 -7.60
CA THR A 233 2.95 -24.03 -7.35
C THR A 233 2.72 -23.37 -8.71
N THR A 234 1.58 -23.69 -9.32
CA THR A 234 1.11 -23.07 -10.55
C THR A 234 0.25 -21.88 -10.17
N ASP A 235 0.71 -20.73 -10.63
CA ASP A 235 0.05 -19.44 -10.63
C ASP A 235 -1.31 -19.55 -11.36
N ILE A 236 -2.41 -19.22 -10.67
CA ILE A 236 -3.76 -19.16 -11.25
C ILE A 236 -4.08 -17.68 -11.47
N GLN A 237 -3.56 -17.11 -12.55
CA GLN A 237 -4.18 -15.96 -13.18
C GLN A 237 -5.29 -16.46 -14.12
N GLY A 238 -6.53 -16.37 -13.62
CA GLY A 238 -7.74 -16.59 -14.39
C GLY A 238 -7.97 -15.48 -15.42
N LEU A 239 -7.42 -15.67 -16.63
CA LEU A 239 -7.83 -14.98 -17.84
C LEU A 239 -9.30 -15.31 -18.15
N ARG A 240 -10.22 -14.41 -17.78
CA ARG A 240 -11.59 -14.39 -18.33
C ARG A 240 -11.53 -13.81 -19.74
N MET A 241 -11.54 -14.68 -20.75
CA MET A 241 -11.76 -14.28 -22.14
C MET A 241 -13.24 -14.03 -22.41
N ASN A 242 -13.48 -12.91 -23.11
CA ASN A 242 -14.73 -12.51 -23.72
C ASN A 242 -15.37 -13.66 -24.51
N ALA A 243 -16.63 -13.97 -24.18
CA ALA A 243 -17.47 -14.83 -25.00
C ALA A 243 -17.88 -14.07 -26.26
N VAL A 244 -17.10 -14.22 -27.33
CA VAL A 244 -17.55 -13.88 -28.68
C VAL A 244 -18.49 -14.99 -29.12
N ASN A 245 -19.76 -14.62 -29.23
CA ASN A 245 -20.83 -15.36 -29.85
C ASN A 245 -20.46 -15.71 -31.31
N MET A 246 -20.23 -16.98 -31.60
CA MET A 246 -20.24 -17.50 -32.98
C MET A 246 -21.19 -18.68 -33.06
N MET A 247 -22.39 -18.39 -33.58
CA MET A 247 -23.30 -19.37 -34.16
C MET A 247 -22.74 -19.87 -35.49
N ALA A 248 -22.39 -21.15 -35.58
CA ALA A 248 -22.43 -22.02 -36.75
C ALA A 248 -22.07 -23.42 -36.22
N GLY A 249 -22.94 -24.43 -36.23
CA GLY A 249 -23.59 -25.00 -37.41
C GLY A 249 -22.86 -26.29 -37.79
N GLY A 250 -23.52 -27.44 -37.62
CA GLY A 250 -23.15 -28.69 -38.31
C GLY A 250 -22.51 -29.76 -37.42
N GLY A 251 -23.15 -30.94 -37.39
CA GLY A 251 -22.77 -32.09 -36.57
C GLY A 251 -21.44 -32.75 -36.98
N GLY A 252 -20.95 -33.63 -36.11
CA GLY A 252 -19.76 -34.41 -36.42
C GLY A 252 -19.11 -35.01 -35.19
N ASN A 253 -19.42 -36.27 -34.95
CA ASN A 253 -18.82 -37.18 -33.98
C ASN A 253 -17.29 -37.31 -34.24
N THR A 254 -16.42 -37.03 -33.26
CA THR A 254 -15.18 -37.78 -32.94
C THR A 254 -14.44 -37.14 -31.76
N GLY A 255 -14.03 -37.97 -30.81
CA GLY A 255 -13.47 -37.57 -29.53
C GLY A 255 -12.00 -37.18 -29.56
N GLN A 256 -11.60 -36.56 -28.44
CA GLN A 256 -10.21 -36.43 -27.96
C GLN A 256 -9.19 -35.80 -28.93
N GLN A 257 -9.30 -34.49 -29.18
CA GLN A 257 -8.23 -33.75 -29.89
C GLN A 257 -7.81 -32.42 -29.23
N GLY A 258 -8.09 -32.23 -27.94
CA GLY A 258 -7.73 -30.99 -27.22
C GLY A 258 -6.47 -31.06 -26.36
N ARG A 259 -5.91 -32.26 -26.09
CA ARG A 259 -4.92 -32.43 -24.99
C ARG A 259 -3.44 -32.37 -25.39
N ASN A 260 -3.14 -32.20 -26.67
CA ASN A 260 -1.75 -32.25 -27.18
C ASN A 260 -1.26 -30.97 -27.86
N VAL A 261 -2.07 -29.91 -27.96
CA VAL A 261 -1.69 -28.68 -28.67
C VAL A 261 -0.45 -28.03 -28.03
N PHE A 262 -0.35 -28.06 -26.69
CA PHE A 262 0.80 -27.52 -25.97
C PHE A 262 2.07 -28.36 -26.17
N ARG A 263 1.94 -29.68 -26.26
CA ARG A 263 3.08 -30.59 -26.45
C ARG A 263 3.63 -30.52 -27.87
N GLU A 264 2.76 -30.23 -28.84
CA GLU A 264 3.13 -30.05 -30.25
C GLU A 264 3.87 -28.72 -30.46
N GLU A 265 3.42 -27.64 -29.80
CA GLU A 265 4.05 -26.32 -29.95
C GLU A 265 5.43 -26.24 -29.30
N VAL A 266 5.63 -26.88 -28.14
CA VAL A 266 6.96 -26.98 -27.48
C VAL A 266 7.96 -27.72 -28.37
N ARG A 267 7.56 -28.82 -29.03
CA ARG A 267 8.43 -29.53 -29.99
C ARG A 267 8.75 -28.71 -31.23
N ARG A 268 7.87 -27.79 -31.61
CA ARG A 268 8.07 -26.92 -32.77
C ARG A 268 9.12 -25.85 -32.51
N GLN A 269 9.23 -25.37 -31.26
CA GLN A 269 10.25 -24.41 -30.84
C GLN A 269 11.63 -25.08 -30.72
N GLU A 270 11.73 -26.27 -30.12
CA GLU A 270 13.00 -27.02 -30.04
C GLU A 270 13.63 -27.30 -31.42
N ARG A 271 12.81 -27.54 -32.46
CA ARG A 271 13.33 -27.74 -33.83
C ARG A 271 13.87 -26.46 -34.48
N ARG A 272 13.44 -25.27 -34.04
CA ARG A 272 13.99 -24.01 -34.56
C ARG A 272 15.34 -23.71 -33.93
N ASP A 273 15.50 -24.01 -32.64
CA ASP A 273 16.74 -23.72 -31.92
C ASP A 273 17.89 -24.67 -32.32
N LEU A 274 17.58 -25.91 -32.71
CA LEU A 274 18.60 -26.88 -33.16
C LEU A 274 18.88 -26.85 -34.67
N GLY A 275 18.11 -26.10 -35.46
CA GLY A 275 18.23 -26.04 -36.92
C GLY A 275 18.88 -24.76 -37.48
N GLY A 276 19.21 -23.78 -36.64
CA GLY A 276 19.63 -22.43 -37.05
C GLY A 276 21.14 -22.22 -37.28
N GLY A 277 21.91 -23.27 -37.56
CA GLY A 277 23.37 -23.19 -37.72
C GLY A 277 23.85 -23.81 -39.02
N GLY A 278 23.70 -23.13 -40.15
CA GLY A 278 24.32 -23.57 -41.39
C GLY A 278 23.91 -22.80 -42.64
N GLY A 279 24.79 -21.91 -43.09
CA GLY A 279 24.86 -21.53 -44.51
C GLY A 279 24.99 -20.03 -44.75
N GLY A 280 26.14 -19.60 -45.25
CA GLY A 280 26.25 -18.28 -45.89
C GLY A 280 27.63 -17.64 -45.96
N LEU A 281 28.70 -18.39 -46.29
CA LEU A 281 29.94 -17.80 -46.80
C LEU A 281 29.98 -17.99 -48.32
N GLY A 282 29.92 -16.88 -49.04
CA GLY A 282 30.13 -16.78 -50.47
C GLY A 282 29.70 -15.41 -50.97
N VAL A 283 30.63 -14.45 -51.05
CA VAL A 283 31.44 -14.08 -52.24
C VAL A 283 32.69 -13.36 -51.74
#